data_AF-A0A966TAR7-F1
#
_entry.id   AF-A0A966TAR7-F1
#
_cell.length_a   1.000
_cell.length_b   1.000
_cell.length_c   1.000
_cell.angle_alpha   90.00
_cell.angle_beta   90.00
_cell.angle_gamma   90.00
#
_symmetry.space_group_name_H-M   'P 1'
#
loop_
_entity.id
_entity.type
_entity.pdbx_description
1 polymer ?
#
loop_
_entity_poly.entity_id
_entity_poly.type
_entity_poly.pdbx_seq_one_letter_code
_entity_poly.pdbx_strand_id
1 'polypeptide(L)'
;MMQVREPVCKERFYLAEVVATRAEVLLHDQTGWAIRMGTDRPTALGAAILDAICEVPTDEFVEYVELHRSIAELCAQTIDDQAEAKAAEWNEISKTIVNFEALE
;
A
#
# COMPACT_ATOMS: atom_id res chain seq x y z
N MET A 1 11.04 -1.98 12.16
CA MET A 1 10.89 -3.09 13.12
C MET A 1 9.64 -3.92 12.82
N MET A 2 9.85 -5.10 12.24
CA MET A 2 8.79 -6.08 11.94
C MET A 2 8.52 -6.93 13.18
N GLN A 3 7.25 -6.98 13.58
CA GLN A 3 6.78 -7.84 14.67
C GLN A 3 5.90 -8.94 14.13
N VAL A 4 6.06 -10.13 14.70
CA VAL A 4 5.15 -11.25 14.46
C VAL A 4 4.61 -11.77 15.79
N ARG A 5 3.56 -12.60 15.72
CA ARG A 5 3.04 -13.33 16.88
C ARG A 5 3.53 -14.76 16.80
N GLU A 6 4.15 -15.27 17.84
CA GLU A 6 4.56 -16.68 17.86
C GLU A 6 3.31 -17.60 17.92
N PRO A 7 3.39 -18.82 17.37
CA PRO A 7 2.20 -19.62 17.09
C PRO A 7 1.55 -20.25 18.33
N VAL A 8 2.25 -20.40 19.45
CA VAL A 8 1.81 -21.14 20.64
C VAL A 8 1.15 -20.21 21.67
N CYS A 9 1.86 -19.24 22.21
CA CYS A 9 1.39 -18.32 23.25
C CYS A 9 0.77 -17.01 22.68
N LYS A 10 0.84 -16.80 21.35
CA LYS A 10 0.44 -15.59 20.60
C LYS A 10 1.13 -14.29 21.04
N GLU A 11 2.28 -14.39 21.67
CA GLU A 11 3.07 -13.23 22.14
C GLU A 11 3.78 -12.53 20.98
N ARG A 12 3.92 -11.20 21.09
CA ARG A 12 4.62 -10.39 20.08
C ARG A 12 6.13 -10.51 20.29
N PHE A 13 6.87 -10.74 19.22
CA PHE A 13 8.33 -10.62 19.23
C PHE A 13 8.85 -9.94 17.98
N TYR A 14 10.03 -9.32 18.11
CA TYR A 14 10.73 -8.67 17.01
C TYR A 14 11.39 -9.73 16.13
N LEU A 15 10.95 -9.82 14.87
CA LEU A 15 11.48 -10.81 13.93
C LEU A 15 12.64 -10.25 13.10
N ALA A 16 12.51 -9.01 12.63
CA ALA A 16 13.50 -8.39 11.75
C ALA A 16 13.37 -6.87 11.69
N GLU A 17 14.35 -6.24 11.06
CA GLU A 17 14.25 -4.87 10.55
C GLU A 17 13.96 -4.88 9.05
N VAL A 18 13.22 -3.87 8.58
CA VAL A 18 12.98 -3.67 7.16
C VAL A 18 13.31 -2.24 6.79
N VAL A 19 14.00 -2.10 5.66
CA VAL A 19 14.30 -0.78 5.08
C VAL A 19 13.01 -0.19 4.54
N ALA A 20 12.70 1.02 4.98
CA ALA A 20 11.59 1.81 4.46
C ALA A 20 12.06 3.24 4.20
N THR A 21 11.45 3.87 3.21
CA THR A 21 11.64 5.27 2.86
C THR A 21 10.38 6.04 3.26
N ARG A 22 10.56 7.09 4.05
CA ARG A 22 9.51 8.00 4.49
C ARG A 22 9.69 9.35 3.81
N ALA A 23 8.58 9.94 3.37
CA ALA A 23 8.53 11.31 2.89
C ALA A 23 7.35 12.03 3.55
N GLU A 24 7.54 13.32 3.82
CA GLU A 24 6.53 14.24 4.35
C GLU A 24 6.62 15.54 3.56
N VAL A 25 5.48 16.14 3.27
CA VAL A 25 5.37 17.40 2.53
C VAL A 25 4.34 18.31 3.18
N LEU A 26 4.46 19.61 2.93
CA LEU A 26 3.47 20.62 3.28
C LEU A 26 3.08 21.35 1.99
N LEU A 27 1.79 21.34 1.64
CA LEU A 27 1.25 21.95 0.43
C LEU A 27 -0.08 22.62 0.79
N HIS A 28 -0.23 23.93 0.57
CA HIS A 28 -1.45 24.68 0.92
C HIS A 28 -1.93 24.43 2.36
N ASP A 29 -1.00 24.47 3.32
CA ASP A 29 -1.24 24.14 4.74
C ASP A 29 -1.73 22.70 5.01
N GLN A 30 -1.79 21.84 3.98
CA GLN A 30 -2.08 20.42 4.11
C GLN A 30 -0.79 19.60 4.23
N THR A 31 -0.77 18.70 5.19
CA THR A 31 0.34 17.77 5.39
C THR A 31 0.05 16.47 4.66
N GLY A 32 0.94 16.06 3.76
CA GLY A 32 0.90 14.74 3.15
C GLY A 32 2.10 13.91 3.56
N TRP A 33 1.92 12.59 3.64
CA TRP A 33 2.97 11.67 4.04
C TRP A 33 2.88 10.34 3.31
N ALA A 34 4.02 9.67 3.19
CA ALA A 34 4.06 8.31 2.68
C ALA A 34 5.23 7.54 3.30
N ILE A 35 5.01 6.24 3.49
CA ILE A 35 6.04 5.27 3.87
C ILE A 35 5.97 4.11 2.89
N ARG A 36 7.09 3.82 2.23
CA ARG A 36 7.21 2.71 1.28
C ARG A 36 8.39 1.82 1.65
N MET A 37 8.19 0.50 1.50
CA MET A 37 9.27 -0.48 1.68
C MET A 37 10.37 -0.26 0.62
N GLY A 38 11.62 -0.45 1.04
CA GLY A 38 12.79 -0.23 0.20
C GLY A 38 13.30 1.22 0.22
N THR A 39 14.06 1.58 -0.80
CA THR A 39 14.89 2.80 -0.86
C THR A 39 14.46 3.79 -1.95
N ASP A 40 13.29 3.60 -2.55
CA ASP A 40 12.79 4.42 -3.65
C ASP A 40 12.25 5.77 -3.14
N ARG A 41 13.14 6.76 -3.11
CA ARG A 41 12.84 8.11 -2.64
C ARG A 41 11.90 8.88 -3.55
N PRO A 42 12.07 8.90 -4.89
CA PRO A 42 11.14 9.59 -5.79
C PRO A 42 9.71 9.11 -5.63
N THR A 43 9.49 7.80 -5.57
CA THR A 43 8.13 7.25 -5.43
C THR A 43 7.53 7.56 -4.06
N ALA A 44 8.32 7.50 -2.98
CA ALA A 44 7.84 7.89 -1.65
C ALA A 44 7.46 9.38 -1.60
N LEU A 45 8.25 10.26 -2.20
CA LEU A 45 7.93 11.68 -2.30
C LEU A 45 6.68 11.93 -3.15
N GLY A 46 6.58 11.28 -4.31
CA GLY A 46 5.40 11.38 -5.17
C GLY A 46 4.12 10.98 -4.43
N ALA A 47 4.15 9.87 -3.69
CA ALA A 47 3.03 9.43 -2.87
C ALA A 47 2.65 10.46 -1.79
N ALA A 48 3.63 11.04 -1.08
CA ALA A 48 3.36 12.07 -0.07
C ALA A 48 2.74 13.34 -0.69
N ILE A 49 3.14 13.71 -1.91
CA ILE A 49 2.55 14.84 -2.65
C ILE A 49 1.09 14.54 -3.00
N LEU A 50 0.79 13.34 -3.51
CA LEU A 50 -0.59 12.97 -3.85
C LEU A 50 -1.48 12.91 -2.60
N ASP A 51 -0.95 12.41 -1.48
CA ASP A 51 -1.63 12.42 -0.18
C ASP A 51 -1.99 13.85 0.26
N ALA A 52 -1.04 14.79 0.19
CA ALA A 52 -1.31 16.19 0.50
C ALA A 52 -2.35 16.81 -0.42
N ILE A 53 -2.29 16.52 -1.72
CA ILE A 53 -3.24 17.03 -2.71
C ILE A 53 -4.65 16.57 -2.37
N CYS A 54 -4.85 15.31 -1.99
CA CYS A 54 -6.18 14.79 -1.63
C CYS A 54 -6.84 15.54 -0.47
N GLU A 55 -6.06 16.16 0.41
CA GLU A 55 -6.56 16.97 1.55
C GLU A 55 -6.81 18.44 1.17
N VAL A 56 -6.39 18.89 -0.01
CA VAL A 56 -6.61 20.27 -0.46
C VAL A 56 -8.11 20.49 -0.76
N PRO A 57 -8.74 21.54 -0.19
CA PRO A 57 -10.14 21.85 -0.48
C PRO A 57 -10.34 22.27 -1.94
N THR A 58 -11.22 21.57 -2.66
CA THR A 58 -11.45 21.81 -4.10
C THR A 58 -12.35 23.01 -4.38
N ASP A 59 -13.03 23.54 -3.37
CA ASP A 59 -13.80 24.79 -3.41
C ASP A 59 -12.88 26.02 -3.43
N GLU A 60 -11.76 25.97 -2.73
CA GLU A 60 -10.73 27.02 -2.73
C GLU A 60 -9.75 26.87 -3.90
N PHE A 61 -9.43 25.63 -4.29
CA PHE A 61 -8.46 25.34 -5.35
C PHE A 61 -9.07 24.48 -6.46
N VAL A 62 -9.86 25.12 -7.32
CA VAL A 62 -10.60 24.46 -8.41
C VAL A 62 -9.69 23.74 -9.42
N GLU A 63 -8.44 24.20 -9.60
CA GLU A 63 -7.46 23.52 -10.46
C GLU A 63 -7.13 22.09 -10.03
N TYR A 64 -7.35 21.73 -8.76
CA TYR A 64 -7.10 20.37 -8.25
C TYR A 64 -8.26 19.40 -8.48
N VAL A 65 -9.44 19.85 -8.93
CA VAL A 65 -10.60 18.96 -9.14
C VAL A 65 -10.28 17.80 -10.08
N GLU A 66 -9.65 18.07 -11.22
CA GLU A 66 -9.25 17.02 -12.17
C GLU A 66 -8.14 16.14 -11.61
N LEU A 67 -7.24 16.71 -10.81
CA LEU A 67 -6.17 15.94 -10.19
C LEU A 67 -6.69 14.98 -9.13
N HIS A 68 -7.68 15.39 -8.32
CA HIS A 68 -8.36 14.51 -7.37
C HIS A 68 -9.03 13.33 -8.08
N ARG A 69 -9.69 13.61 -9.20
CA ARG A 69 -10.30 12.57 -10.04
C ARG A 69 -9.25 11.59 -10.57
N SER A 70 -8.15 12.10 -11.13
CA SER A 70 -7.06 11.25 -11.63
C SER A 70 -6.39 10.43 -10.52
N ILE A 71 -6.23 10.97 -9.32
CA ILE A 71 -5.69 10.22 -8.17
C ILE A 71 -6.66 9.09 -7.78
N ALA A 72 -7.96 9.38 -7.68
CA ALA A 72 -8.97 8.38 -7.36
C ALA A 72 -9.02 7.25 -8.41
N GLU A 73 -8.95 7.61 -9.70
CA GLU A 73 -8.85 6.65 -10.81
C GLU A 73 -7.58 5.79 -10.72
N LEU A 74 -6.43 6.41 -10.44
CA LEU A 74 -5.17 5.69 -10.24
C LEU A 74 -5.24 4.71 -9.06
N CYS A 75 -5.84 5.12 -7.94
CA CYS A 75 -6.04 4.26 -6.79
C CYS A 75 -6.95 3.07 -7.12
N ALA A 76 -8.05 3.30 -7.83
CA ALA A 76 -8.97 2.25 -8.26
C ALA A 76 -8.26 1.25 -9.19
N GLN A 77 -7.57 1.74 -10.22
CA GLN A 77 -6.81 0.89 -11.13
C GLN A 77 -5.74 0.08 -10.39
N THR A 78 -5.03 0.69 -9.45
CA THR A 78 -3.99 -0.01 -8.67
C THR A 78 -4.58 -1.15 -7.82
N ILE A 79 -5.79 -0.98 -7.28
CA ILE A 79 -6.48 -2.03 -6.52
C ILE A 79 -6.83 -3.21 -7.44
N ASP A 80 -7.36 -2.92 -8.63
CA ASP A 80 -7.73 -3.94 -9.60
C ASP A 80 -6.49 -4.72 -10.08
N ASP A 81 -5.40 -4.02 -10.43
CA ASP A 81 -4.14 -4.62 -10.86
C ASP A 81 -3.55 -5.54 -9.76
N GLN A 82 -3.62 -5.12 -8.49
CA GLN A 82 -3.15 -5.92 -7.36
C GLN A 82 -4.02 -7.16 -7.13
N ALA A 83 -5.34 -7.04 -7.28
CA ALA A 83 -6.26 -8.16 -7.15
C ALA A 83 -6.04 -9.19 -8.26
N GLU A 84 -5.85 -8.74 -9.50
CA GLU A 84 -5.55 -9.60 -10.64
C GLU A 84 -4.20 -10.32 -10.45
N ALA A 85 -3.14 -9.60 -10.06
CA ALA A 85 -1.84 -10.19 -9.80
C ALA A 85 -1.89 -11.27 -8.71
N LYS A 86 -2.63 -11.02 -7.61
CA LYS A 86 -2.82 -11.98 -6.53
C LYS A 86 -3.62 -13.21 -6.97
N ALA A 87 -4.65 -13.02 -7.80
CA ALA A 87 -5.43 -14.12 -8.36
C ALA A 87 -4.58 -14.98 -9.32
N ALA A 88 -3.75 -14.35 -10.14
CA ALA A 88 -2.80 -15.03 -11.02
C ALA A 88 -1.79 -15.85 -10.22
N GLU A 89 -1.17 -15.26 -9.20
CA GLU A 89 -0.24 -15.96 -8.29
C GLU A 89 -0.92 -17.17 -7.62
N TRP A 90 -2.14 -16.98 -7.10
CA TRP A 90 -2.90 -18.08 -6.49
C TRP A 90 -3.22 -19.20 -7.49
N ASN A 91 -3.58 -18.88 -8.73
CA ASN A 91 -3.83 -19.85 -9.79
C ASN A 91 -2.57 -20.68 -10.11
N GLU A 92 -1.38 -20.10 -9.96
CA GLU A 92 -0.13 -20.84 -10.10
C GLU A 92 0.15 -21.74 -8.89
N ILE A 93 0.06 -21.19 -7.67
CA ILE A 93 0.37 -21.90 -6.42
C ILE A 93 -0.62 -23.04 -6.15
N SER A 94 -1.91 -22.85 -6.42
CA SER A 94 -2.95 -23.85 -6.14
C SER A 94 -2.75 -25.19 -6.86
N LYS A 95 -1.99 -25.20 -7.97
CA LYS A 95 -1.58 -26.43 -8.67
C LYS A 95 -0.65 -27.32 -7.83
N THR A 96 -0.06 -26.79 -6.77
CA THR A 96 0.83 -27.50 -5.85
C THR A 96 0.10 -28.12 -4.65
N ILE A 97 -1.23 -27.97 -4.58
CA ILE A 97 -2.03 -28.56 -3.49
C ILE A 97 -1.97 -30.09 -3.58
N VAL A 98 -1.53 -30.71 -2.49
CA VAL A 98 -1.57 -32.16 -2.31
C VAL A 98 -2.96 -32.54 -1.80
N ASN A 99 -3.70 -33.30 -2.59
CA ASN A 99 -4.99 -33.85 -2.17
C ASN A 99 -4.74 -35.10 -1.32
N PHE A 100 -5.16 -35.07 -0.07
CA PHE A 100 -5.20 -36.24 0.81
C PHE A 100 -6.61 -36.83 0.78
N GLU A 101 -6.70 -38.16 0.80
CA GLU A 101 -7.98 -38.86 0.98
C GLU A 101 -8.43 -38.72 2.44
N ALA A 102 -9.72 -38.41 2.64
CA ALA A 102 -10.32 -38.52 3.97
C ALA A 102 -10.47 -40.00 4.32
N LEU A 103 -10.01 -40.39 5.52
CA LEU A 103 -10.30 -41.72 6.06
C LEU A 103 -11.80 -41.80 6.37
N GLU A 104 -12.52 -42.60 5.59
CA GLU A 104 -13.83 -43.16 5.98
C GLU A 104 -13.66 -44.29 7.01
#